data_AF-A0A9D9PZM1-F1
#
_entry.id   AF-A0A9D9PZM1-F1
#
_cell.length_a   1.000
_cell.length_b   1.000
_cell.length_c   1.000
_cell.angle_alpha   90.00
_cell.angle_beta   90.00
_cell.angle_gamma   90.00
#
_symmetry.space_group_name_H-M   'P 1'
#
loop_
_entity.id
_entity.type
_entity.pdbx_description
1 polymer ?
#
loop_
_entity_poly.entity_id
_entity_poly.type
_entity_poly.pdbx_seq_one_letter_code
_entity_poly.pdbx_strand_id
1 'polypeptide(L)'
;MRNKEIASLFTEIADFLEIKGENPFRVRAYRRAAQAMDGLSEDVAAVAARGGLQEIPGIGKDLAGKIQEYLERGAVEYLEDLRKEIPPGVVEMMSVHGVGPKTAKLLYEKAGVTSVERLEELARAHALVGTPGIQAKTEENILKGIAVWKSGRERMPLGTALPVAEAIRATLEPLEETDQISLAGSVRRMRETVKDIDILVTSRRPARVMEAFVRLPNVVEVLAHGETKSSVRLREGIQADLRVVEPECFGAALQYFTGSKQHNIRVRELAQRQGLKVNEYGVFDEKTNRRVAGATEEDVYRSVGLPLVPPEIREDGGEIEAALENRLPELVRLDDIRGDLQLHTTWSDGAHSVADLAAGVRAKGYQYMAVTDHSKSATVAGGMKEAQVVQMIAEVRALNARLRGFRVLAGCEVDIRADGSLDFSDEILAQLDLVQVSVHSRFKMSREDMTRRIVRAVQHPLVHILGHPTGRLIGERAPYEVDVEAVLQAAKLGGVAAEINASPSRLDLNDLHARRAKDLGIPITISTDAHAIPQLDYMRYGVAVARRAWLTPSDVLNTRPAPTLASWLKQRRTKQR
;
A
#
# COMPACT_ATOMS: atom_id res chain seq x y z
N MET A 1 -10.11 -16.03 -5.83
CA MET A 1 -11.19 -15.71 -4.87
C MET A 1 -11.15 -16.66 -3.69
N ARG A 2 -11.34 -17.98 -3.89
CA ARG A 2 -11.34 -19.00 -2.83
C ARG A 2 -10.08 -19.07 -1.95
N ASN A 3 -8.89 -18.91 -2.53
CA ASN A 3 -7.63 -18.89 -1.76
C ASN A 3 -7.63 -17.78 -0.69
N LYS A 4 -8.06 -16.58 -1.08
CA LYS A 4 -8.15 -15.43 -0.18
C LYS A 4 -9.21 -15.62 0.89
N GLU A 5 -10.35 -16.21 0.54
CA GLU A 5 -11.41 -16.53 1.50
C GLU A 5 -10.92 -17.51 2.58
N ILE A 6 -10.19 -18.56 2.18
CA ILE A 6 -9.59 -19.52 3.12
C ILE A 6 -8.46 -18.87 3.93
N ALA A 7 -7.66 -17.97 3.32
CA ALA A 7 -6.64 -17.20 4.03
C ALA A 7 -7.26 -16.33 5.14
N SER A 8 -8.35 -15.63 4.83
CA SER A 8 -9.12 -14.86 5.81
C SER A 8 -9.70 -15.76 6.91
N LEU A 9 -10.24 -16.92 6.54
CA LEU A 9 -10.77 -17.90 7.49
C LEU A 9 -9.70 -18.37 8.49
N PHE A 10 -8.51 -18.73 8.01
CA PHE A 10 -7.40 -19.14 8.88
C PHE A 10 -6.84 -17.99 9.72
N THR A 11 -6.86 -16.77 9.20
CA THR A 11 -6.51 -15.57 9.96
C THR A 11 -7.48 -15.38 11.13
N GLU A 12 -8.77 -15.50 10.87
CA GLU A 12 -9.83 -15.37 11.88
C GLU A 12 -9.74 -16.46 12.95
N ILE A 13 -9.51 -17.72 12.57
CA ILE A 13 -9.26 -18.81 13.55
C ILE A 13 -8.05 -18.47 14.41
N ALA A 14 -6.96 -17.98 13.82
CA ALA A 14 -5.77 -17.62 14.58
C ALA A 14 -6.07 -16.49 15.60
N ASP A 15 -6.86 -15.49 15.22
CA ASP A 15 -7.29 -14.41 16.11
C ASP A 15 -8.08 -14.95 17.31
N PHE A 16 -9.08 -15.80 17.07
CA PHE A 16 -9.87 -16.40 18.15
C PHE A 16 -9.00 -17.23 19.10
N LEU A 17 -8.09 -18.05 18.57
CA LEU A 17 -7.17 -18.84 19.40
C LEU A 17 -6.26 -17.96 20.25
N GLU A 18 -5.81 -16.84 19.70
CA GLU A 18 -4.95 -15.89 20.39
C GLU A 18 -5.70 -15.15 21.51
N ILE A 19 -6.98 -14.79 21.30
CA ILE A 19 -7.87 -14.25 22.35
C ILE A 19 -8.09 -15.30 23.44
N LYS A 20 -8.34 -16.56 23.09
CA LYS A 20 -8.55 -17.64 24.08
C LYS A 20 -7.28 -17.90 24.90
N GLY A 21 -6.10 -17.54 24.38
CA GLY A 21 -4.82 -17.84 25.01
C GLY A 21 -4.39 -19.29 24.79
N GLU A 22 -4.78 -19.85 23.65
CA GLU A 22 -4.46 -21.22 23.23
C GLU A 22 -2.96 -21.38 22.92
N ASN A 23 -2.56 -22.63 22.64
CA ASN A 23 -1.17 -22.97 22.40
C ASN A 23 -0.54 -22.10 21.27
N PRO A 24 0.56 -21.35 21.54
CA PRO A 24 1.19 -20.47 20.56
C PRO A 24 1.68 -21.17 19.28
N PHE A 25 2.01 -22.45 19.34
CA PHE A 25 2.37 -23.24 18.15
C PHE A 25 1.17 -23.44 17.23
N ARG A 26 -0.03 -23.61 17.80
CA ARG A 26 -1.27 -23.78 17.04
C ARG A 26 -1.69 -22.47 16.37
N VAL A 27 -1.61 -21.34 17.08
CA VAL A 27 -1.83 -19.99 16.51
C VAL A 27 -0.90 -19.76 15.33
N ARG A 28 0.41 -20.01 15.49
CA ARG A 28 1.40 -19.87 14.41
C ARG A 28 1.12 -20.77 13.21
N ALA A 29 0.63 -21.99 13.43
CA ALA A 29 0.27 -22.89 12.35
C ALA A 29 -0.84 -22.31 11.46
N TYR A 30 -1.91 -21.76 12.06
CA TYR A 30 -2.98 -21.09 11.31
C TYR A 30 -2.51 -19.81 10.61
N ARG A 31 -1.65 -18.99 11.23
CA ARG A 31 -1.08 -17.80 10.58
C ARG A 31 -0.25 -18.16 9.34
N ARG A 32 0.59 -19.18 9.45
CA ARG A 32 1.38 -19.68 8.31
C ARG A 32 0.49 -20.27 7.22
N ALA A 33 -0.56 -20.98 7.61
CA ALA A 33 -1.54 -21.49 6.66
C ALA A 33 -2.23 -20.35 5.89
N ALA A 34 -2.65 -19.28 6.58
CA ALA A 34 -3.22 -18.10 5.95
C ALA A 34 -2.26 -17.46 4.94
N GLN A 35 -1.00 -17.25 5.32
CA GLN A 35 0.04 -16.72 4.42
C GLN A 35 0.27 -17.62 3.20
N ALA A 36 0.34 -18.94 3.42
CA ALA A 36 0.51 -19.91 2.34
C ALA A 36 -0.67 -19.89 1.36
N MET A 37 -1.90 -19.74 1.86
CA MET A 37 -3.10 -19.61 1.02
C MET A 37 -3.13 -18.30 0.25
N ASP A 38 -2.78 -17.18 0.88
CA ASP A 38 -2.76 -15.87 0.21
C ASP A 38 -1.67 -15.80 -0.87
N GLY A 39 -0.52 -16.45 -0.65
CA GLY A 39 0.56 -16.56 -1.61
C GLY A 39 0.39 -17.66 -2.68
N LEU A 40 -0.63 -18.51 -2.57
CA LEU A 40 -0.85 -19.62 -3.50
C LEU A 40 -1.33 -19.09 -4.86
N SER A 41 -0.50 -19.27 -5.89
CA SER A 41 -0.78 -18.78 -7.25
C SER A 41 -1.83 -19.60 -8.00
N GLU A 42 -2.03 -20.85 -7.61
CA GLU A 42 -3.01 -21.76 -8.20
C GLU A 42 -4.30 -21.80 -7.38
N ASP A 43 -5.46 -22.01 -8.02
CA ASP A 43 -6.73 -22.17 -7.30
C ASP A 43 -6.68 -23.38 -6.35
N VAL A 44 -6.88 -23.13 -5.06
CA VAL A 44 -6.84 -24.14 -4.00
C VAL A 44 -7.85 -25.28 -4.25
N ALA A 45 -8.96 -25.02 -4.95
CA ALA A 45 -9.90 -26.07 -5.33
C ALA A 45 -9.30 -27.05 -6.36
N ALA A 46 -8.47 -26.55 -7.28
CA ALA A 46 -7.77 -27.41 -8.25
C ALA A 46 -6.69 -28.25 -7.55
N VAL A 47 -6.00 -27.67 -6.56
CA VAL A 47 -5.03 -28.40 -5.72
C VAL A 47 -5.74 -29.49 -4.90
N ALA A 48 -6.90 -29.18 -4.33
CA ALA A 48 -7.72 -30.15 -3.60
C ALA A 48 -8.19 -31.31 -4.48
N ALA A 49 -8.67 -31.03 -5.70
CA ALA A 49 -9.19 -32.04 -6.62
C ALA A 49 -8.16 -33.10 -7.00
N ARG A 50 -6.87 -32.76 -7.01
CA ARG A 50 -5.77 -33.71 -7.26
C ARG A 50 -5.13 -34.30 -5.99
N GLY A 51 -5.67 -34.01 -4.80
CA GLY A 51 -5.16 -34.51 -3.52
C GLY A 51 -3.89 -33.83 -3.01
N GLY A 52 -3.48 -32.69 -3.59
CA GLY A 52 -2.20 -32.02 -3.32
C GLY A 52 -2.19 -31.06 -2.13
N LEU A 53 -3.25 -31.00 -1.30
CA LEU A 53 -3.34 -29.98 -0.22
C LEU A 53 -2.21 -30.06 0.80
N GLN A 54 -1.73 -31.26 1.11
CA GLN A 54 -0.64 -31.48 2.07
C GLN A 54 0.75 -31.18 1.48
N GLU A 55 0.84 -30.95 0.17
CA GLU A 55 2.07 -30.53 -0.50
C GLU A 55 2.30 -29.02 -0.34
N ILE A 56 1.26 -28.27 0.04
CA ILE A 56 1.36 -26.83 0.27
C ILE A 56 2.16 -26.60 1.56
N PRO A 57 3.28 -25.86 1.51
CA PRO A 57 4.09 -25.57 2.69
C PRO A 57 3.25 -24.98 3.83
N GLY A 58 3.32 -25.61 5.02
CA GLY A 58 2.57 -25.18 6.20
C GLY A 58 1.16 -25.75 6.34
N ILE A 59 0.66 -26.53 5.36
CA ILE A 59 -0.65 -27.19 5.41
C ILE A 59 -0.49 -28.68 5.79
N GLY A 60 -0.75 -29.00 7.05
CA GLY A 60 -0.80 -30.38 7.53
C GLY A 60 -2.19 -31.02 7.37
N LYS A 61 -2.33 -32.30 7.73
CA LYS A 61 -3.57 -33.08 7.62
C LYS A 61 -4.81 -32.39 8.21
N ASP A 62 -4.68 -31.75 9.37
CA ASP A 62 -5.80 -31.05 10.04
C ASP A 62 -6.27 -29.80 9.27
N LEU A 63 -5.31 -29.02 8.75
CA LEU A 63 -5.60 -27.82 7.96
C LEU A 63 -6.17 -28.20 6.59
N ALA A 64 -5.61 -29.23 5.94
CA ALA A 64 -6.13 -29.78 4.69
C ALA A 64 -7.59 -30.22 4.84
N GLY A 65 -7.94 -30.86 5.95
CA GLY A 65 -9.33 -31.23 6.26
C GLY A 65 -10.28 -30.03 6.31
N LYS A 66 -9.86 -28.93 6.93
CA LYS A 66 -10.65 -27.68 7.01
C LYS A 66 -10.80 -26.98 5.66
N ILE A 67 -9.75 -27.00 4.84
CA ILE A 67 -9.82 -26.50 3.46
C ILE A 67 -10.88 -27.28 2.68
N GLN A 68 -10.84 -28.61 2.78
CA GLN A 68 -11.79 -29.46 2.08
C GLN A 68 -13.22 -29.24 2.57
N GLU A 69 -13.41 -29.15 3.89
CA GLU A 69 -14.71 -28.83 4.48
C GLU A 69 -15.28 -27.50 3.95
N TYR A 70 -14.45 -26.45 3.89
CA TYR A 70 -14.84 -25.16 3.34
C TYR A 70 -15.22 -25.25 1.85
N LEU A 71 -14.45 -26.00 1.06
CA LEU A 71 -14.72 -26.16 -0.37
C LEU A 71 -16.01 -26.94 -0.64
N GLU A 72 -16.39 -27.87 0.24
CA GLU A 72 -17.59 -28.69 0.12
C GLU A 72 -18.84 -27.96 0.65
N ARG A 73 -18.72 -27.24 1.77
CA ARG A 73 -19.87 -26.70 2.53
C ARG A 73 -19.96 -25.18 2.52
N GLY A 74 -18.91 -24.48 2.11
CA GLY A 74 -18.78 -23.02 2.22
C GLY A 74 -18.54 -22.52 3.65
N ALA A 75 -18.32 -23.43 4.62
CA ALA A 75 -18.12 -23.12 6.03
C ALA A 75 -17.20 -24.15 6.70
N VAL A 76 -16.63 -23.79 7.85
CA VAL A 76 -15.80 -24.66 8.69
C VAL A 76 -16.41 -24.70 10.08
N GLU A 77 -16.89 -25.86 10.51
CA GLU A 77 -17.59 -26.04 11.79
C GLU A 77 -16.78 -25.52 12.98
N TYR A 78 -15.46 -25.76 12.96
CA TYR A 78 -14.55 -25.28 14.00
C TYR A 78 -14.53 -23.74 14.14
N LEU A 79 -14.63 -23.01 13.03
CA LEU A 79 -14.70 -21.54 13.07
C LEU A 79 -16.06 -21.07 13.59
N GLU A 80 -17.14 -21.74 13.17
CA GLU A 80 -18.49 -21.41 13.65
C GLU A 80 -18.64 -21.60 15.16
N ASP A 81 -17.99 -22.62 15.73
CA ASP A 81 -17.97 -22.81 17.18
C ASP A 81 -17.18 -21.72 17.90
N LEU A 82 -16.03 -21.30 17.35
CA LEU A 82 -15.27 -20.17 17.91
C LEU A 82 -16.07 -18.86 17.88
N ARG A 83 -16.84 -18.62 16.80
CA ARG A 83 -17.73 -17.45 16.66
C ARG A 83 -18.86 -17.42 17.68
N LYS A 84 -19.32 -18.58 18.19
CA LYS A 84 -20.33 -18.65 19.27
C LYS A 84 -19.76 -18.26 20.63
N GLU A 85 -18.47 -18.50 20.85
CA GLU A 85 -17.82 -18.27 22.15
C GLU A 85 -17.38 -16.82 22.37
N ILE A 86 -16.95 -16.14 21.30
CA ILE A 86 -16.39 -14.79 21.36
C ILE A 86 -17.22 -13.87 20.47
N PRO A 87 -17.85 -12.80 21.01
CA PRO A 87 -18.61 -11.87 20.20
C PRO A 87 -17.76 -11.25 19.08
N PRO A 88 -18.32 -11.03 17.88
CA PRO A 88 -17.59 -10.45 16.74
C PRO A 88 -16.89 -9.13 17.07
N GLY A 89 -17.53 -8.28 17.89
CA GLY A 89 -16.95 -6.99 18.29
C GLY A 89 -15.69 -7.13 19.16
N VAL A 90 -15.44 -8.28 19.81
CA VAL A 90 -14.18 -8.54 20.54
C VAL A 90 -13.03 -8.85 19.58
N VAL A 91 -13.31 -9.54 18.48
CA VAL A 91 -12.33 -9.75 17.40
C VAL A 91 -12.07 -8.43 16.68
N GLU A 92 -13.12 -7.67 16.41
CA GLU A 92 -13.03 -6.35 15.79
C GLU A 92 -12.16 -5.38 16.59
N MET A 93 -12.22 -5.43 17.93
CA MET A 93 -11.32 -4.66 18.79
C MET A 93 -9.84 -4.92 18.50
N MET A 94 -9.44 -6.12 18.05
CA MET A 94 -8.05 -6.41 17.69
C MET A 94 -7.57 -5.63 16.45
N SER A 95 -8.50 -5.14 15.63
CA SER A 95 -8.18 -4.26 14.51
C SER A 95 -7.86 -2.83 14.97
N VAL A 96 -8.09 -2.50 16.25
CA VAL A 96 -7.74 -1.21 16.83
C VAL A 96 -6.28 -1.23 17.24
N HIS A 97 -5.48 -0.32 16.68
CA HIS A 97 -4.06 -0.21 17.03
C HIS A 97 -3.85 -0.07 18.54
N GLY A 98 -3.00 -0.91 19.12
CA GLY A 98 -2.73 -0.92 20.55
C GLY A 98 -3.65 -1.83 21.37
N VAL A 99 -4.64 -2.47 20.74
CA VAL A 99 -5.46 -3.52 21.35
C VAL A 99 -5.05 -4.87 20.74
N GLY A 100 -4.08 -5.54 21.37
CA GLY A 100 -3.71 -6.91 21.00
C GLY A 100 -4.69 -7.94 21.56
N PRO A 101 -4.62 -9.22 21.14
CA PRO A 101 -5.55 -10.27 21.59
C PRO A 101 -5.64 -10.42 23.11
N LYS A 102 -4.50 -10.28 23.82
CA LYS A 102 -4.49 -10.27 25.30
C LYS A 102 -5.26 -9.09 25.90
N THR A 103 -5.15 -7.92 25.30
CA THR A 103 -5.85 -6.70 25.71
C THR A 103 -7.33 -6.80 25.37
N ALA A 104 -7.68 -7.31 24.19
CA ALA A 104 -9.07 -7.56 23.78
C ALA A 104 -9.76 -8.55 24.74
N LYS A 105 -9.09 -9.67 25.08
CA LYS A 105 -9.57 -10.64 26.08
C LYS A 105 -9.79 -9.97 27.44
N LEU A 106 -8.80 -9.22 27.93
CA LEU A 106 -8.88 -8.52 29.21
C LEU A 106 -10.06 -7.53 29.25
N LEU A 107 -10.22 -6.71 28.20
CA LEU A 107 -11.31 -5.75 28.07
C LEU A 107 -12.67 -6.44 28.05
N TYR A 108 -12.78 -7.55 27.33
CA TYR A 108 -13.99 -8.38 27.30
C TYR A 108 -14.30 -8.99 28.67
N GLU A 109 -13.37 -9.70 29.28
CA GLU A 109 -13.60 -10.45 30.53
C GLU A 109 -13.73 -9.56 31.78
N LYS A 110 -13.00 -8.44 31.83
CA LYS A 110 -12.92 -7.59 33.04
C LYS A 110 -13.71 -6.30 32.94
N ALA A 111 -13.82 -5.71 31.75
CA ALA A 111 -14.55 -4.47 31.53
C ALA A 111 -15.86 -4.68 30.74
N GLY A 112 -16.19 -5.94 30.38
CA GLY A 112 -17.43 -6.27 29.68
C GLY A 112 -17.53 -5.65 28.28
N VAL A 113 -16.40 -5.33 27.66
CA VAL A 113 -16.37 -4.64 26.37
C VAL A 113 -16.59 -5.63 25.24
N THR A 114 -17.66 -5.43 24.48
CA THR A 114 -18.08 -6.32 23.40
C THR A 114 -18.09 -5.66 22.02
N SER A 115 -17.78 -4.36 21.92
CA SER A 115 -17.65 -3.63 20.64
C SER A 115 -16.65 -2.48 20.74
N VAL A 116 -16.20 -1.97 19.59
CA VAL A 116 -15.29 -0.81 19.52
C VAL A 116 -15.97 0.47 19.99
N GLU A 117 -17.27 0.65 19.75
CA GLU A 117 -18.04 1.79 20.23
C GLU A 117 -18.07 1.80 21.76
N ARG A 118 -18.34 0.65 22.37
CA ARG A 118 -18.32 0.53 23.83
C ARG A 118 -16.93 0.76 24.41
N LEU A 119 -15.89 0.29 23.72
CA LEU A 119 -14.51 0.55 24.09
C LEU A 119 -14.21 2.05 24.10
N GLU A 120 -14.64 2.77 23.07
CA GLU A 120 -14.44 4.21 22.94
C GLU A 120 -15.19 5.00 24.02
N GLU A 121 -16.45 4.66 24.28
CA GLU A 121 -17.24 5.28 25.34
C GLU A 121 -16.52 5.20 26.69
N LEU A 122 -16.07 4.00 27.06
CA LEU A 122 -15.36 3.77 28.32
C LEU A 122 -14.00 4.49 28.34
N ALA A 123 -13.27 4.48 27.23
CA ALA A 123 -11.98 5.16 27.14
C ALA A 123 -12.13 6.70 27.24
N ARG A 124 -13.16 7.29 26.62
CA ARG A 124 -13.46 8.73 26.73
C ARG A 124 -13.92 9.13 28.11
N ALA A 125 -14.61 8.23 28.81
CA ALA A 125 -15.05 8.43 30.19
C ALA A 125 -13.94 8.17 31.23
N HIS A 126 -12.71 7.85 30.80
CA HIS A 126 -11.61 7.42 31.66
C HIS A 126 -11.95 6.20 32.55
N ALA A 127 -12.90 5.38 32.09
CA ALA A 127 -13.42 4.24 32.81
C ALA A 127 -12.66 2.93 32.53
N LEU A 128 -11.65 2.94 31.64
CA LEU A 128 -10.78 1.78 31.43
C LEU A 128 -9.61 1.76 32.43
N VAL A 129 -9.21 2.93 32.94
CA VAL A 129 -8.18 3.07 33.97
C VAL A 129 -8.62 2.35 35.25
N GLY A 130 -7.85 1.35 35.67
CA GLY A 130 -8.19 0.48 36.80
C GLY A 130 -8.40 -0.99 36.40
N THR A 131 -8.58 -1.26 35.10
CA THR A 131 -8.48 -2.64 34.58
C THR A 131 -7.03 -3.12 34.67
N PRO A 132 -6.73 -4.33 35.16
CA PRO A 132 -5.35 -4.80 35.33
C PRO A 132 -4.53 -4.74 34.05
N GLY A 133 -3.50 -3.88 33.99
CA GLY A 133 -2.66 -3.67 32.80
C GLY A 133 -3.09 -2.51 31.89
N ILE A 134 -4.18 -1.81 32.21
CA ILE A 134 -4.62 -0.59 31.53
C ILE A 134 -4.36 0.62 32.44
N GLN A 135 -3.41 1.44 32.00
CA GLN A 135 -3.07 2.72 32.63
C GLN A 135 -3.53 3.87 31.72
N ALA A 136 -3.50 5.11 32.23
CA ALA A 136 -3.87 6.31 31.48
C ALA A 136 -3.20 6.39 30.10
N LYS A 137 -1.90 6.04 30.00
CA LYS A 137 -1.21 6.03 28.69
C LYS A 137 -1.70 4.94 27.75
N THR A 138 -2.11 3.79 28.28
CA THR A 138 -2.71 2.72 27.46
C THR A 138 -4.06 3.16 26.92
N GLU A 139 -4.90 3.79 27.74
CA GLU A 139 -6.20 4.32 27.34
C GLU A 139 -6.06 5.42 26.27
N GLU A 140 -5.13 6.37 26.44
CA GLU A 140 -4.83 7.39 25.42
C GLU A 140 -4.43 6.74 24.07
N ASN A 141 -3.62 5.68 24.12
CA ASN A 141 -3.22 4.95 22.92
C ASN A 141 -4.41 4.20 22.28
N ILE A 142 -5.32 3.65 23.09
CA ILE A 142 -6.55 3.01 22.58
C ILE A 142 -7.41 4.04 21.87
N LEU A 143 -7.63 5.23 22.45
CA LEU A 143 -8.39 6.31 21.79
C LEU A 143 -7.77 6.74 20.46
N LYS A 144 -6.43 6.88 20.40
CA LYS A 144 -5.73 7.15 19.15
C LYS A 144 -5.91 6.03 18.14
N GLY A 145 -5.82 4.77 18.58
CA GLY A 145 -6.08 3.60 17.75
C GLY A 145 -7.49 3.57 17.19
N ILE A 146 -8.51 3.90 18.00
CA ILE A 146 -9.91 3.95 17.59
C ILE A 146 -10.13 5.05 16.55
N ALA A 147 -9.51 6.22 16.72
CA ALA A 147 -9.59 7.29 15.74
C ALA A 147 -9.03 6.86 14.37
N VAL A 148 -7.87 6.17 14.36
CA VAL A 148 -7.29 5.59 13.13
C VAL A 148 -8.24 4.55 12.53
N TRP A 149 -8.73 3.62 13.34
CA TRP A 149 -9.65 2.57 12.91
C TRP A 149 -10.95 3.14 12.29
N LYS A 150 -11.56 4.16 12.91
CA LYS A 150 -12.73 4.86 12.37
C LYS A 150 -12.42 5.55 11.06
N SER A 151 -11.27 6.23 10.96
CA SER A 151 -10.85 6.88 9.71
C SER A 151 -10.64 5.86 8.58
N GLY A 152 -10.17 4.66 8.92
CA GLY A 152 -10.05 3.51 8.00
C GLY A 152 -11.38 2.90 7.57
N ARG A 153 -12.48 3.22 8.27
CA ARG A 153 -13.86 2.87 7.87
C ARG A 153 -14.53 3.95 7.04
N GLU A 154 -14.17 5.22 7.23
CA GLU A 154 -14.63 6.32 6.38
C GLU A 154 -13.90 6.36 5.03
N ARG A 155 -12.66 5.87 5.01
CA ARG A 155 -11.81 5.81 3.81
C ARG A 155 -11.07 4.48 3.77
N MET A 156 -11.08 3.81 2.63
CA MET A 156 -10.38 2.55 2.42
C MET A 156 -8.98 2.79 1.82
N PRO A 157 -7.99 1.92 2.09
CA PRO A 157 -6.69 1.96 1.43
C PRO A 157 -6.82 1.80 -0.09
N LEU A 158 -5.96 2.48 -0.86
CA LEU A 158 -5.90 2.33 -2.32
C LEU A 158 -5.63 0.89 -2.74
N GLY A 159 -4.81 0.16 -1.97
CA GLY A 159 -4.52 -1.26 -2.20
C GLY A 159 -5.74 -2.16 -2.19
N THR A 160 -6.81 -1.75 -1.51
CA THR A 160 -8.10 -2.44 -1.49
C THR A 160 -9.00 -1.93 -2.62
N ALA A 161 -9.11 -0.62 -2.79
CA ALA A 161 -10.03 -0.02 -3.75
C ALA A 161 -9.64 -0.24 -5.22
N LEU A 162 -8.36 -0.08 -5.56
CA LEU A 162 -7.91 -0.11 -6.95
C LEU A 162 -8.16 -1.47 -7.62
N PRO A 163 -7.82 -2.63 -7.01
CA PRO A 163 -8.13 -3.92 -7.62
C PRO A 163 -9.64 -4.14 -7.83
N VAL A 164 -10.48 -3.65 -6.91
CA VAL A 164 -11.94 -3.74 -7.06
C VAL A 164 -12.42 -2.85 -8.20
N ALA A 165 -11.93 -1.61 -8.28
CA ALA A 165 -12.24 -0.69 -9.37
C ALA A 165 -11.82 -1.26 -10.74
N GLU A 166 -10.62 -1.82 -10.83
CA GLU A 166 -10.10 -2.49 -12.03
C GLU A 166 -10.94 -3.71 -12.43
N ALA A 167 -11.40 -4.51 -11.46
CA ALA A 167 -12.27 -5.66 -11.71
C ALA A 167 -13.66 -5.24 -12.23
N ILE A 168 -14.23 -4.15 -11.70
CA ILE A 168 -15.49 -3.59 -12.21
C ILE A 168 -15.27 -3.11 -13.65
N ARG A 169 -14.21 -2.34 -13.91
CA ARG A 169 -13.88 -1.87 -15.26
C ARG A 169 -13.74 -3.04 -16.22
N ALA A 170 -12.94 -4.05 -15.87
CA ALA A 170 -12.72 -5.23 -16.71
C ALA A 170 -13.99 -6.02 -17.01
N THR A 171 -15.02 -5.91 -16.17
CA THR A 171 -16.32 -6.57 -16.39
C THR A 171 -17.23 -5.75 -17.30
N LEU A 172 -17.20 -4.42 -17.20
CA LEU A 172 -18.09 -3.52 -17.94
C LEU A 172 -17.52 -3.08 -19.29
N GLU A 173 -16.20 -2.99 -19.41
CA GLU A 173 -15.48 -2.60 -20.63
C GLU A 173 -15.82 -3.45 -21.87
N PRO A 174 -15.93 -4.79 -21.79
CA PRO A 174 -16.21 -5.62 -22.98
C PRO A 174 -17.69 -5.68 -23.38
N LEU A 175 -18.60 -5.00 -22.67
CA LEU A 175 -20.02 -4.98 -23.04
C LEU A 175 -20.21 -4.26 -24.38
N GLU A 176 -21.10 -4.76 -25.24
CA GLU A 176 -21.42 -4.13 -26.53
C GLU A 176 -21.95 -2.69 -26.34
N GLU A 177 -22.57 -2.41 -25.20
CA GLU A 177 -23.11 -1.10 -24.86
C GLU A 177 -22.08 -0.12 -24.30
N THR A 178 -20.87 -0.56 -23.94
CA THR A 178 -19.84 0.31 -23.38
C THR A 178 -18.95 0.84 -24.51
N ASP A 179 -19.07 2.13 -24.83
CA ASP A 179 -18.24 2.77 -25.86
C ASP A 179 -16.86 3.16 -25.29
N GLN A 180 -16.83 3.76 -24.08
CA GLN A 180 -15.62 4.12 -23.34
C GLN A 180 -15.87 3.95 -21.85
N ILE A 181 -14.83 3.63 -21.08
CA ILE A 181 -14.90 3.50 -19.63
C ILE A 181 -13.62 4.03 -18.98
N SER A 182 -13.75 4.73 -17.86
CA SER A 182 -12.61 5.20 -17.08
C SER A 182 -12.92 5.22 -15.59
N LEU A 183 -11.90 4.91 -14.79
CA LEU A 183 -11.93 5.19 -13.35
C LEU A 183 -11.76 6.69 -13.15
N ALA A 184 -12.47 7.26 -12.18
CA ALA A 184 -12.39 8.67 -11.82
C ALA A 184 -12.07 8.81 -10.32
N GLY A 185 -12.39 9.97 -9.75
CA GLY A 185 -12.27 10.23 -8.33
C GLY A 185 -10.83 10.13 -7.80
N SER A 186 -10.73 9.89 -6.49
CA SER A 186 -9.45 9.74 -5.82
C SER A 186 -8.69 8.46 -6.21
N VAL A 187 -9.38 7.44 -6.73
CA VAL A 187 -8.74 6.23 -7.28
C VAL A 187 -7.88 6.60 -8.48
N ARG A 188 -8.43 7.38 -9.42
CA ARG A 188 -7.68 7.84 -10.60
C ARG A 188 -6.52 8.77 -10.25
N ARG A 189 -6.65 9.58 -9.18
CA ARG A 189 -5.55 10.41 -8.65
C ARG A 189 -4.57 9.61 -7.79
N MET A 190 -4.78 8.32 -7.61
CA MET A 190 -3.94 7.41 -6.83
C MET A 190 -3.72 7.86 -5.38
N ARG A 191 -4.74 8.44 -4.75
CA ARG A 191 -4.67 8.80 -3.32
C ARG A 191 -4.49 7.55 -2.48
N GLU A 192 -3.60 7.61 -1.49
CA GLU A 192 -3.30 6.49 -0.57
C GLU A 192 -4.54 5.91 0.14
N THR A 193 -5.56 6.75 0.37
CA THR A 193 -6.88 6.34 0.85
C THR A 193 -7.97 6.99 0.00
N VAL A 194 -9.06 6.27 -0.23
CA VAL A 194 -10.22 6.70 -1.05
C VAL A 194 -11.52 6.49 -0.28
N LYS A 195 -12.55 7.28 -0.59
CA LYS A 195 -13.86 7.17 0.10
C LYS A 195 -14.75 6.14 -0.59
N ASP A 196 -14.78 6.21 -1.91
CA ASP A 196 -15.62 5.46 -2.83
C ASP A 196 -14.85 5.25 -4.14
N ILE A 197 -15.42 4.41 -5.01
CA ILE A 197 -14.95 4.16 -6.37
C ILE A 197 -15.87 4.91 -7.33
N ASP A 198 -15.34 5.85 -8.10
CA ASP A 198 -16.06 6.55 -9.16
C ASP A 198 -15.71 5.97 -10.54
N ILE A 199 -16.73 5.67 -11.35
CA ILE A 199 -16.57 5.12 -12.70
C ILE A 199 -17.41 5.93 -13.68
N LEU A 200 -16.80 6.30 -14.81
CA LEU A 200 -17.46 6.96 -15.93
C LEU A 200 -17.52 6.03 -17.12
N VAL A 201 -18.68 5.99 -17.77
CA VAL A 201 -18.93 5.23 -18.99
C VAL A 201 -19.58 6.14 -20.03
N THR A 202 -19.30 5.92 -21.32
CA THR A 202 -20.15 6.41 -22.41
C THR A 202 -20.92 5.26 -23.02
N SER A 203 -22.20 5.45 -23.27
CA SER A 203 -23.06 4.42 -23.85
C SER A 203 -24.27 5.03 -24.53
N ARG A 204 -24.64 4.51 -25.69
CA ARG A 204 -25.93 4.79 -26.35
C ARG A 204 -27.11 4.00 -25.73
N ARG A 205 -26.83 3.04 -24.86
CA ARG A 205 -27.82 2.18 -24.17
C ARG A 205 -27.53 2.16 -22.65
N PRO A 206 -27.62 3.33 -21.98
CA PRO A 206 -27.14 3.49 -20.60
C PRO A 206 -27.80 2.52 -19.62
N ALA A 207 -29.09 2.22 -19.79
CA ALA A 207 -29.82 1.29 -18.94
C ALA A 207 -29.21 -0.13 -18.90
N ARG A 208 -28.62 -0.61 -20.00
CA ARG A 208 -27.97 -1.93 -20.06
C ARG A 208 -26.68 -1.97 -19.26
N VAL A 209 -25.87 -0.92 -19.35
CA VAL A 209 -24.66 -0.76 -18.54
C VAL A 209 -25.02 -0.68 -17.05
N MET A 210 -26.06 0.09 -16.70
CA MET A 210 -26.54 0.19 -15.32
C MET A 210 -27.03 -1.16 -14.78
N GLU A 211 -27.79 -1.92 -15.58
CA GLU A 211 -28.27 -3.26 -15.22
C GLU A 211 -27.10 -4.23 -14.97
N ALA A 212 -26.08 -4.20 -15.84
CA ALA A 212 -24.88 -5.02 -15.66
C ALA A 212 -24.11 -4.63 -14.38
N PHE A 213 -23.95 -3.33 -14.12
CA PHE A 213 -23.25 -2.82 -12.94
C PHE A 213 -23.92 -3.22 -11.61
N VAL A 214 -25.25 -3.07 -11.50
CA VAL A 214 -25.96 -3.41 -10.25
C VAL A 214 -26.09 -4.93 -10.02
N ARG A 215 -25.83 -5.74 -11.05
CA ARG A 215 -25.85 -7.22 -11.00
C ARG A 215 -24.47 -7.86 -10.85
N LEU A 216 -23.41 -7.07 -10.65
CA LEU A 216 -22.07 -7.62 -10.43
C LEU A 216 -22.08 -8.60 -9.24
N PRO A 217 -21.38 -9.74 -9.30
CA PRO A 217 -21.47 -10.79 -8.28
C PRO A 217 -21.07 -10.37 -6.85
N ASN A 218 -20.30 -9.29 -6.74
CA ASN A 218 -19.83 -8.72 -5.48
C ASN A 218 -20.73 -7.61 -4.93
N VAL A 219 -21.82 -7.24 -5.63
CA VAL A 219 -22.83 -6.29 -5.12
C VAL A 219 -23.64 -6.95 -4.02
N VAL A 220 -23.70 -6.28 -2.87
CA VAL A 220 -24.46 -6.70 -1.69
C VAL A 220 -25.74 -5.89 -1.54
N GLU A 221 -25.70 -4.61 -1.89
CA GLU A 221 -26.84 -3.70 -1.78
C GLU A 221 -26.81 -2.68 -2.93
N VAL A 222 -27.97 -2.42 -3.53
CA VAL A 222 -28.13 -1.33 -4.51
C VAL A 222 -28.64 -0.10 -3.76
N LEU A 223 -27.78 0.90 -3.61
CA LEU A 223 -28.08 2.13 -2.86
C LEU A 223 -28.94 3.10 -3.68
N ALA A 224 -28.66 3.17 -4.98
CA ALA A 224 -29.42 3.95 -5.94
C ALA A 224 -29.30 3.32 -7.33
N HIS A 225 -30.39 3.34 -8.10
CA HIS A 225 -30.41 2.87 -9.47
C HIS A 225 -31.27 3.80 -10.33
N GLY A 226 -30.67 4.33 -11.39
CA GLY A 226 -31.31 5.22 -12.33
C GLY A 226 -30.74 5.02 -13.74
N GLU A 227 -31.30 5.75 -14.70
CA GLU A 227 -30.97 5.58 -16.12
C GLU A 227 -29.49 5.88 -16.43
N THR A 228 -28.94 6.94 -15.86
CA THR A 228 -27.56 7.40 -16.12
C THR A 228 -26.67 7.45 -14.88
N LYS A 229 -27.19 7.03 -13.72
CA LYS A 229 -26.42 6.94 -12.47
C LYS A 229 -26.90 5.78 -11.62
N SER A 230 -25.97 5.00 -11.11
CA SER A 230 -26.21 3.98 -10.08
C SER A 230 -25.13 4.01 -9.01
N SER A 231 -25.49 3.62 -7.79
CA SER A 231 -24.60 3.49 -6.64
C SER A 231 -24.86 2.15 -5.97
N VAL A 232 -23.80 1.41 -5.67
CA VAL A 232 -23.87 0.09 -5.05
C VAL A 232 -22.94 0.01 -3.86
N ARG A 233 -23.28 -0.85 -2.91
CA ARG A 233 -22.39 -1.34 -1.87
C ARG A 233 -21.94 -2.74 -2.25
N LEU A 234 -20.63 -2.91 -2.33
CA LEU A 234 -19.98 -4.19 -2.61
C LEU A 234 -19.68 -4.93 -1.30
N ARG A 235 -19.20 -6.17 -1.41
CA ARG A 235 -18.60 -6.90 -0.28
C ARG A 235 -17.50 -6.04 0.38
N GLU A 236 -17.27 -6.28 1.67
CA GLU A 236 -16.34 -5.50 2.51
C GLU A 236 -16.73 -4.02 2.71
N GLY A 237 -17.96 -3.65 2.35
CA GLY A 237 -18.53 -2.32 2.64
C GLY A 237 -18.11 -1.21 1.66
N ILE A 238 -17.41 -1.56 0.57
CA ILE A 238 -16.92 -0.63 -0.44
C ILE A 238 -18.09 -0.06 -1.23
N GLN A 239 -18.20 1.27 -1.30
CA GLN A 239 -19.16 1.95 -2.18
C GLN A 239 -18.55 2.18 -3.56
N ALA A 240 -19.33 1.90 -4.61
CA ALA A 240 -18.99 2.25 -5.99
C ALA A 240 -20.14 3.01 -6.67
N ASP A 241 -19.79 4.10 -7.33
CA ASP A 241 -20.68 4.95 -8.10
C ASP A 241 -20.32 4.84 -9.59
N LEU A 242 -21.33 4.60 -10.42
CA LEU A 242 -21.20 4.56 -11.88
C LEU A 242 -22.08 5.62 -12.51
N ARG A 243 -21.51 6.37 -13.47
CA ARG A 243 -22.22 7.37 -14.27
C ARG A 243 -22.03 7.09 -15.74
N VAL A 244 -23.13 7.12 -16.49
CA VAL A 244 -23.07 7.14 -17.95
C VAL A 244 -23.27 8.58 -18.43
N VAL A 245 -22.38 9.02 -19.31
CA VAL A 245 -22.41 10.35 -19.92
C VAL A 245 -22.42 10.22 -21.44
N GLU A 246 -22.90 11.25 -22.12
CA GLU A 246 -22.83 11.32 -23.58
C GLU A 246 -21.36 11.35 -24.06
N PRO A 247 -21.02 10.73 -25.21
CA PRO A 247 -19.66 10.69 -25.73
C PRO A 247 -19.00 12.07 -25.86
N GLU A 248 -19.76 13.10 -26.24
CA GLU A 248 -19.22 14.44 -26.44
C GLU A 248 -18.98 15.20 -25.13
N CYS A 249 -19.37 14.62 -23.99
CA CYS A 249 -19.18 15.16 -22.63
C CYS A 249 -18.08 14.41 -21.87
N PHE A 250 -17.52 13.33 -22.42
CA PHE A 250 -16.68 12.39 -21.67
C PHE A 250 -15.43 13.06 -21.08
N GLY A 251 -14.74 13.88 -21.86
CA GLY A 251 -13.58 14.64 -21.40
C GLY A 251 -13.88 15.60 -20.24
N ALA A 252 -14.98 16.33 -20.33
CA ALA A 252 -15.42 17.25 -19.28
C ALA A 252 -15.87 16.52 -18.01
N ALA A 253 -16.62 15.42 -18.17
CA ALA A 253 -17.00 14.56 -17.07
C ALA A 253 -15.75 13.96 -16.39
N LEU A 254 -14.79 13.48 -17.17
CA LEU A 254 -13.56 12.90 -16.64
C LEU A 254 -12.73 13.93 -15.88
N GLN A 255 -12.57 15.15 -16.39
CA GLN A 255 -11.94 16.26 -15.66
C GLN A 255 -12.69 16.52 -14.34
N TYR A 256 -14.02 16.67 -14.40
CA TYR A 256 -14.86 17.02 -13.26
C TYR A 256 -14.86 15.96 -12.16
N PHE A 257 -15.14 14.69 -12.50
CA PHE A 257 -15.23 13.60 -11.53
C PHE A 257 -13.86 13.07 -11.10
N THR A 258 -12.79 13.26 -11.90
CA THR A 258 -11.43 13.03 -11.41
C THR A 258 -11.07 14.01 -10.32
N GLY A 259 -11.45 15.29 -10.47
CA GLY A 259 -11.10 16.34 -9.52
C GLY A 259 -9.57 16.53 -9.41
N SER A 260 -9.05 16.94 -8.25
CA SER A 260 -9.76 17.18 -6.98
C SER A 260 -10.76 18.35 -7.05
N LYS A 261 -11.56 18.52 -5.99
CA LYS A 261 -12.47 19.68 -5.88
C LYS A 261 -11.71 21.01 -6.04
N GLN A 262 -10.53 21.13 -5.43
CA GLN A 262 -9.73 22.36 -5.49
C GLN A 262 -9.18 22.59 -6.89
N HIS A 263 -8.61 21.57 -7.51
CA HIS A 263 -8.19 21.63 -8.90
C HIS A 263 -9.32 22.10 -9.84
N ASN A 264 -10.53 21.55 -9.68
CA ASN A 264 -11.70 21.98 -10.46
C ASN A 264 -12.09 23.44 -10.22
N ILE A 265 -11.92 23.96 -9.00
CA ILE A 265 -12.16 25.38 -8.71
C ILE A 265 -11.19 26.24 -9.53
N ARG A 266 -9.90 25.92 -9.52
CA ARG A 266 -8.88 26.65 -10.29
C ARG A 266 -9.15 26.63 -11.80
N VAL A 267 -9.51 25.47 -12.35
CA VAL A 267 -9.86 25.33 -13.77
C VAL A 267 -11.08 26.19 -14.12
N ARG A 268 -12.12 26.21 -13.27
CA ARG A 268 -13.30 27.06 -13.48
C ARG A 268 -12.99 28.55 -13.37
N GLU A 269 -12.14 28.97 -12.44
CA GLU A 269 -11.70 30.37 -12.33
C GLU A 269 -10.97 30.83 -13.59
N LEU A 270 -10.11 29.99 -14.18
CA LEU A 270 -9.44 30.28 -15.44
C LEU A 270 -10.42 30.39 -16.61
N ALA A 271 -11.42 29.50 -16.66
CA ALA A 271 -12.47 29.55 -17.66
C ALA A 271 -13.27 30.86 -17.57
N GLN A 272 -13.71 31.25 -16.37
CA GLN A 272 -14.50 32.45 -16.14
C GLN A 272 -13.77 33.72 -16.59
N ARG A 273 -12.45 33.81 -16.36
CA ARG A 273 -11.62 34.93 -16.85
C ARG A 273 -11.60 35.06 -18.38
N GLN A 274 -11.91 33.97 -19.09
CA GLN A 274 -11.96 33.89 -20.55
C GLN A 274 -13.41 33.97 -21.07
N GLY A 275 -14.41 34.22 -20.20
CA GLY A 275 -15.83 34.21 -20.58
C GLY A 275 -16.37 32.81 -20.88
N LEU A 276 -15.77 31.78 -20.26
CA LEU A 276 -16.13 30.38 -20.42
C LEU A 276 -16.66 29.79 -19.10
N LYS A 277 -17.56 28.82 -19.22
CA LYS A 277 -18.09 28.01 -18.12
C LYS A 277 -17.71 26.54 -18.31
N VAL A 278 -17.06 25.94 -17.32
CA VAL A 278 -16.72 24.50 -17.29
C VAL A 278 -17.63 23.78 -16.29
N ASN A 279 -18.25 22.69 -16.73
CA ASN A 279 -19.04 21.77 -15.89
C ASN A 279 -18.86 20.32 -16.37
N GLU A 280 -19.60 19.38 -15.79
CA GLU A 280 -19.52 17.95 -16.13
C GLU A 280 -19.98 17.59 -17.56
N TYR A 281 -20.61 18.52 -18.29
CA TYR A 281 -21.14 18.33 -19.65
C TYR A 281 -20.29 19.00 -20.74
N GLY A 282 -19.30 19.80 -20.38
CA GLY A 282 -18.46 20.50 -21.34
C GLY A 282 -17.92 21.84 -20.88
N VAL A 283 -17.31 22.54 -21.82
CA VAL A 283 -16.92 23.94 -21.72
C VAL A 283 -17.82 24.74 -22.64
N PHE A 284 -18.41 25.82 -22.12
CA PHE A 284 -19.42 26.62 -22.80
C PHE A 284 -19.00 28.09 -22.83
N ASP A 285 -19.25 28.75 -23.95
CA ASP A 285 -19.16 30.21 -24.03
C ASP A 285 -20.31 30.83 -23.21
N GLU A 286 -19.99 31.72 -22.26
CA GLU A 286 -21.00 32.26 -21.33
C GLU A 286 -22.04 33.15 -22.00
N LYS A 287 -21.71 33.77 -23.14
CA LYS A 287 -22.61 34.70 -23.83
C LYS A 287 -23.61 33.98 -24.73
N THR A 288 -23.12 32.95 -25.43
CA THR A 288 -23.87 32.21 -26.45
C THR A 288 -24.42 30.88 -25.95
N ASN A 289 -23.94 30.41 -24.79
CA ASN A 289 -24.21 29.08 -24.23
C ASN A 289 -23.84 27.93 -25.19
N ARG A 290 -22.98 28.18 -26.17
CA ARG A 290 -22.52 27.18 -27.13
C ARG A 290 -21.37 26.38 -26.52
N ARG A 291 -21.43 25.05 -26.61
CA ARG A 291 -20.32 24.17 -26.22
C ARG A 291 -19.13 24.39 -27.15
N VAL A 292 -17.95 24.60 -26.57
CA VAL A 292 -16.68 24.83 -27.29
C VAL A 292 -15.68 23.69 -27.10
N ALA A 293 -15.81 22.90 -26.02
CA ALA A 293 -14.98 21.74 -25.71
C ALA A 293 -15.74 20.77 -24.79
N GLY A 294 -15.22 19.56 -24.58
CA GLY A 294 -15.80 18.57 -23.65
C GLY A 294 -15.65 17.10 -24.04
N ALA A 295 -15.24 16.81 -25.27
CA ALA A 295 -15.16 15.43 -25.75
C ALA A 295 -13.93 14.70 -25.18
N THR A 296 -12.82 15.42 -25.01
CA THR A 296 -11.54 14.89 -24.48
C THR A 296 -11.06 15.75 -23.31
N GLU A 297 -10.31 15.17 -22.36
CA GLU A 297 -9.77 16.01 -21.27
C GLU A 297 -8.82 17.07 -21.83
N GLU A 298 -8.05 16.72 -22.86
CA GLU A 298 -7.09 17.58 -23.54
C GLU A 298 -7.76 18.83 -24.13
N ASP A 299 -8.95 18.70 -24.75
CA ASP A 299 -9.67 19.87 -25.27
C ASP A 299 -10.23 20.76 -24.15
N VAL A 300 -10.64 20.19 -23.02
CA VAL A 300 -11.11 20.93 -21.85
C VAL A 300 -9.96 21.78 -21.30
N TYR A 301 -8.79 21.19 -21.03
CA TYR A 301 -7.63 21.94 -20.56
C TYR A 301 -7.18 22.99 -21.59
N ARG A 302 -7.11 22.63 -22.87
CA ARG A 302 -6.71 23.58 -23.93
C ARG A 302 -7.63 24.77 -24.02
N SER A 303 -8.94 24.58 -23.84
CA SER A 303 -9.93 25.66 -23.90
C SER A 303 -9.75 26.71 -22.82
N VAL A 304 -9.10 26.36 -21.70
CA VAL A 304 -8.78 27.29 -20.61
C VAL A 304 -7.30 27.70 -20.59
N GLY A 305 -6.55 27.39 -21.66
CA GLY A 305 -5.15 27.77 -21.81
C GLY A 305 -4.16 26.90 -21.02
N LEU A 306 -4.53 25.66 -20.70
CA LEU A 306 -3.68 24.70 -19.99
C LEU A 306 -3.30 23.51 -20.89
N PRO A 307 -2.09 22.94 -20.74
CA PRO A 307 -1.83 21.57 -21.17
C PRO A 307 -2.63 20.56 -20.32
N LEU A 308 -2.71 19.31 -20.77
CA LEU A 308 -3.27 18.22 -19.97
C LEU A 308 -2.48 18.05 -18.68
N VAL A 309 -3.16 18.16 -17.54
CA VAL A 309 -2.57 17.94 -16.21
C VAL A 309 -2.76 16.47 -15.82
N PRO A 310 -1.68 15.71 -15.51
CA PRO A 310 -1.80 14.33 -15.04
C PRO A 310 -2.69 14.20 -13.80
N PRO A 311 -3.60 13.21 -13.72
CA PRO A 311 -4.54 13.05 -12.61
C PRO A 311 -3.89 13.04 -11.22
N GLU A 312 -2.72 12.44 -11.10
CA GLU A 312 -2.01 12.25 -9.83
C GLU A 312 -1.62 13.56 -9.15
N ILE A 313 -1.46 14.64 -9.92
CA ILE A 313 -1.02 15.94 -9.40
C ILE A 313 -2.16 16.98 -9.31
N ARG A 314 -3.41 16.60 -9.57
CA ARG A 314 -4.59 17.49 -9.53
C ARG A 314 -5.07 17.76 -8.11
N GLU A 315 -4.22 18.34 -7.28
CA GLU A 315 -4.45 18.55 -5.84
C GLU A 315 -4.37 20.03 -5.42
N ASP A 316 -4.30 20.97 -6.36
CA ASP A 316 -4.07 22.41 -6.10
C ASP A 316 -2.77 22.64 -5.30
N GLY A 317 -1.72 21.91 -5.68
CA GLY A 317 -0.38 21.92 -5.08
C GLY A 317 0.65 22.67 -5.93
N GLY A 318 0.20 23.55 -6.83
CA GLY A 318 1.02 24.31 -7.77
C GLY A 318 1.01 23.81 -9.22
N GLU A 319 0.22 22.77 -9.54
CA GLU A 319 0.15 22.18 -10.87
C GLU A 319 -0.44 23.12 -11.91
N ILE A 320 -1.35 24.00 -11.50
CA ILE A 320 -1.97 24.99 -12.38
C ILE A 320 -0.96 26.06 -12.79
N GLU A 321 -0.23 26.61 -11.80
CA GLU A 321 0.80 27.60 -12.04
C GLU A 321 1.92 27.00 -12.91
N ALA A 322 2.34 25.76 -12.61
CA ALA A 322 3.32 25.06 -13.43
C ALA A 322 2.81 24.79 -14.86
N ALA A 323 1.53 24.51 -15.04
CA ALA A 323 0.93 24.30 -16.36
C ALA A 323 0.86 25.59 -17.18
N LEU A 324 0.46 26.71 -16.57
CA LEU A 324 0.42 28.03 -17.22
C LEU A 324 1.81 28.50 -17.67
N GLU A 325 2.84 28.18 -16.88
CA GLU A 325 4.23 28.51 -17.17
C GLU A 325 4.95 27.45 -18.04
N ASN A 326 4.23 26.44 -18.56
CA ASN A 326 4.78 25.34 -19.36
C ASN A 326 5.95 24.61 -18.70
N ARG A 327 5.88 24.43 -17.38
CA ARG A 327 6.92 23.83 -16.53
C ARG A 327 6.41 22.64 -15.72
N LEU A 328 5.34 21.98 -16.19
CA LEU A 328 4.95 20.67 -15.67
C LEU A 328 6.10 19.68 -15.87
N PRO A 329 6.46 18.89 -14.83
CA PRO A 329 7.53 17.91 -14.95
C PRO A 329 7.09 16.70 -15.78
N GLU A 330 8.04 16.08 -16.47
CA GLU A 330 7.84 14.72 -17.00
C GLU A 330 7.91 13.72 -15.84
N LEU A 331 6.74 13.32 -15.36
CA LEU A 331 6.60 12.43 -14.21
C LEU A 331 7.13 11.02 -14.53
N VAL A 332 7.76 10.40 -13.54
CA VAL A 332 8.22 9.00 -13.62
C VAL A 332 7.07 8.06 -14.01
N ARG A 333 7.37 7.06 -14.83
CA ARG A 333 6.46 6.02 -15.31
C ARG A 333 6.91 4.65 -14.79
N LEU A 334 5.99 3.69 -14.80
CA LEU A 334 6.30 2.32 -14.40
C LEU A 334 7.40 1.72 -15.29
N ASP A 335 7.35 2.02 -16.59
CA ASP A 335 8.34 1.55 -17.58
C ASP A 335 9.74 2.18 -17.41
N ASP A 336 9.86 3.26 -16.62
CA ASP A 336 11.17 3.83 -16.29
C ASP A 336 11.89 2.99 -15.23
N ILE A 337 11.19 2.13 -14.49
CA ILE A 337 11.74 1.31 -13.41
C ILE A 337 12.55 0.14 -13.97
N ARG A 338 13.79 0.01 -13.50
CA ARG A 338 14.77 -1.00 -13.94
C ARG A 338 15.10 -2.04 -12.88
N GLY A 339 14.54 -1.93 -11.68
CA GLY A 339 14.77 -2.90 -10.62
C GLY A 339 14.10 -2.54 -9.31
N ASP A 340 14.03 -3.53 -8.42
CA ASP A 340 13.53 -3.39 -7.05
C ASP A 340 14.70 -3.39 -6.04
N LEU A 341 14.62 -2.56 -5.02
CA LEU A 341 15.68 -2.33 -4.05
C LEU A 341 15.35 -2.76 -2.61
N GLN A 342 14.16 -3.33 -2.36
CA GLN A 342 13.84 -4.01 -1.10
C GLN A 342 13.01 -5.27 -1.37
N LEU A 343 13.62 -6.43 -1.17
CA LEU A 343 13.01 -7.74 -1.39
C LEU A 343 13.49 -8.74 -0.33
N HIS A 344 12.58 -9.60 0.11
CA HIS A 344 12.80 -10.54 1.20
C HIS A 344 12.81 -11.96 0.67
N THR A 345 13.69 -12.80 1.20
CA THR A 345 13.90 -14.17 0.73
C THR A 345 13.75 -15.16 1.88
N THR A 346 13.91 -16.46 1.58
CA THR A 346 13.92 -17.53 2.60
C THR A 346 15.06 -17.41 3.63
N TRP A 347 15.98 -16.45 3.47
CA TRP A 347 16.99 -16.14 4.48
C TRP A 347 16.40 -15.48 5.74
N SER A 348 15.26 -14.78 5.61
CA SER A 348 14.49 -14.25 6.73
C SER A 348 13.02 -14.67 6.63
N ASP A 349 12.13 -13.80 6.16
CA ASP A 349 10.68 -13.98 6.15
C ASP A 349 10.03 -14.00 4.74
N GLY A 350 10.84 -14.02 3.69
CA GLY A 350 10.37 -14.22 2.32
C GLY A 350 10.02 -15.68 1.99
N ALA A 351 9.11 -15.86 1.04
CA ALA A 351 8.62 -17.16 0.60
C ALA A 351 9.48 -17.84 -0.47
N HIS A 352 10.46 -17.15 -1.04
CA HIS A 352 11.22 -17.61 -2.20
C HIS A 352 12.73 -17.54 -1.97
N SER A 353 13.46 -18.48 -2.60
CA SER A 353 14.92 -18.41 -2.62
C SER A 353 15.41 -17.20 -3.41
N VAL A 354 16.68 -16.82 -3.24
CA VAL A 354 17.30 -15.74 -4.03
C VAL A 354 17.18 -16.02 -5.54
N ALA A 355 17.32 -17.29 -5.95
CA ALA A 355 17.26 -17.68 -7.36
C ALA A 355 15.84 -17.59 -7.94
N ASP A 356 14.83 -18.05 -7.19
CA ASP A 356 13.43 -18.00 -7.62
C ASP A 356 12.94 -16.56 -7.72
N LEU A 357 13.30 -15.73 -6.74
CA LEU A 357 12.95 -14.32 -6.75
C LEU A 357 13.65 -13.57 -7.90
N ALA A 358 14.92 -13.89 -8.18
CA ALA A 358 15.63 -13.36 -9.35
C ALA A 358 14.94 -13.72 -10.67
N ALA A 359 14.38 -14.93 -10.79
CA ALA A 359 13.61 -15.33 -11.95
C ALA A 359 12.31 -14.52 -12.07
N GLY A 360 11.56 -14.36 -10.97
CA GLY A 360 10.34 -13.55 -10.94
C GLY A 360 10.57 -12.08 -11.28
N VAL A 361 11.63 -11.47 -10.74
CA VAL A 361 12.00 -10.08 -11.03
C VAL A 361 12.43 -9.91 -12.50
N ARG A 362 13.19 -10.87 -13.05
CA ARG A 362 13.55 -10.85 -14.48
C ARG A 362 12.35 -10.95 -15.40
N ALA A 363 11.31 -11.71 -15.01
CA ALA A 363 10.07 -11.81 -15.78
C ALA A 363 9.31 -10.47 -15.87
N LYS A 364 9.54 -9.54 -14.93
CA LYS A 364 9.05 -8.15 -15.00
C LYS A 364 9.87 -7.25 -15.96
N GLY A 365 10.95 -7.75 -16.55
CA GLY A 365 11.83 -6.98 -17.45
C GLY A 365 12.90 -6.14 -16.73
N TYR A 366 13.05 -6.29 -15.42
CA TYR A 366 14.05 -5.55 -14.64
C TYR A 366 15.48 -6.03 -14.91
N GLN A 367 16.43 -5.11 -14.73
CA GLN A 367 17.87 -5.29 -14.91
C GLN A 367 18.58 -5.70 -13.60
N TYR A 368 17.98 -5.42 -12.46
CA TYR A 368 18.54 -5.77 -11.17
C TYR A 368 17.49 -5.95 -10.08
N MET A 369 17.92 -6.54 -8.98
CA MET A 369 17.19 -6.58 -7.72
C MET A 369 18.15 -6.45 -6.54
N ALA A 370 17.68 -5.99 -5.39
CA ALA A 370 18.38 -6.14 -4.13
C ALA A 370 17.62 -7.10 -3.22
N VAL A 371 18.33 -8.10 -2.68
CA VAL A 371 17.84 -8.85 -1.52
C VAL A 371 18.21 -8.07 -0.27
N THR A 372 17.27 -7.89 0.64
CA THR A 372 17.39 -7.01 1.82
C THR A 372 16.78 -7.66 3.06
N ASP A 373 17.00 -8.97 3.22
CA ASP A 373 16.55 -9.74 4.38
C ASP A 373 16.94 -9.08 5.72
N HIS A 374 16.09 -9.27 6.72
CA HIS A 374 16.17 -8.55 8.00
C HIS A 374 17.39 -8.89 8.86
N SER A 375 17.83 -7.93 9.68
CA SER A 375 18.91 -8.13 10.67
C SER A 375 18.48 -8.81 11.97
N LYS A 376 19.47 -9.25 12.77
CA LYS A 376 19.32 -10.12 13.95
C LYS A 376 18.25 -9.73 14.98
N SER A 377 17.95 -8.45 15.16
CA SER A 377 16.97 -7.96 16.15
C SER A 377 15.52 -8.16 15.70
N ALA A 378 15.27 -8.39 14.40
CA ALA A 378 13.94 -8.70 13.86
C ALA A 378 13.58 -10.17 14.10
N THR A 379 13.51 -10.59 15.36
CA THR A 379 13.31 -12.00 15.74
C THR A 379 11.99 -12.60 15.25
N VAL A 380 10.93 -11.78 15.14
CA VAL A 380 9.62 -12.19 14.60
C VAL A 380 9.71 -12.53 13.11
N ALA A 381 10.58 -11.83 12.39
CA ALA A 381 10.83 -12.00 10.95
C ALA A 381 12.00 -12.96 10.65
N GLY A 382 12.49 -13.70 11.64
CA GLY A 382 13.60 -14.64 11.43
C GLY A 382 14.94 -13.98 11.07
N GLY A 383 15.17 -12.75 11.54
CA GLY A 383 16.35 -11.94 11.18
C GLY A 383 17.70 -12.66 11.25
N MET A 384 18.55 -12.37 10.26
CA MET A 384 19.82 -13.05 10.04
C MET A 384 20.89 -12.68 11.07
N LYS A 385 21.66 -13.68 11.52
CA LYS A 385 22.95 -13.48 12.20
C LYS A 385 24.04 -13.12 11.19
N GLU A 386 25.10 -12.47 11.66
CA GLU A 386 26.22 -12.03 10.81
C GLU A 386 26.85 -13.16 9.97
N ALA A 387 26.98 -14.36 10.54
CA ALA A 387 27.45 -15.53 9.78
C ALA A 387 26.52 -15.95 8.63
N GLN A 388 25.20 -15.79 8.80
CA GLN A 388 24.21 -16.05 7.75
C GLN A 388 24.28 -14.97 6.65
N VAL A 389 24.52 -13.71 7.02
CA VAL A 389 24.75 -12.63 6.04
C VAL A 389 25.93 -12.94 5.13
N VAL A 390 27.05 -13.43 5.68
CA VAL A 390 28.22 -13.83 4.89
C VAL A 390 27.88 -14.97 3.91
N GLN A 391 27.06 -15.93 4.33
CA GLN A 391 26.59 -17.02 3.47
C GLN A 391 25.67 -16.51 2.35
N MET A 392 24.72 -15.63 2.66
CA MET A 392 23.84 -14.99 1.67
C MET A 392 24.65 -14.19 0.65
N ILE A 393 25.66 -13.42 1.10
CA ILE A 393 26.57 -12.70 0.18
C ILE A 393 27.25 -13.68 -0.77
N ALA A 394 27.80 -14.79 -0.25
CA ALA A 394 28.45 -15.81 -1.08
C ALA A 394 27.48 -16.44 -2.10
N GLU A 395 26.25 -16.74 -1.69
CA GLU A 395 25.19 -17.23 -2.60
C GLU A 395 24.89 -16.22 -3.70
N VAL A 396 24.69 -14.95 -3.36
CA VAL A 396 24.45 -13.87 -4.33
C VAL A 396 25.63 -13.69 -5.28
N ARG A 397 26.88 -13.80 -4.82
CA ARG A 397 28.07 -13.73 -5.68
C ARG A 397 28.12 -14.91 -6.65
N ALA A 398 27.87 -16.13 -6.17
CA ALA A 398 27.82 -17.33 -7.00
C ALA A 398 26.70 -17.24 -8.05
N LEU A 399 25.51 -16.75 -7.67
CA LEU A 399 24.40 -16.51 -8.57
C LEU A 399 24.76 -15.45 -9.64
N ASN A 400 25.37 -14.33 -9.24
CA ASN A 400 25.77 -13.31 -10.21
C ASN A 400 26.78 -13.79 -11.25
N ALA A 401 27.68 -14.74 -10.91
CA ALA A 401 28.64 -15.28 -11.86
C ALA A 401 27.98 -16.04 -13.03
N ARG A 402 26.82 -16.65 -12.78
CA ARG A 402 26.02 -17.38 -13.78
C ARG A 402 24.97 -16.51 -14.50
N LEU A 403 24.62 -15.36 -13.95
CA LEU A 403 23.67 -14.44 -14.57
C LEU A 403 24.31 -13.62 -15.68
N ARG A 404 23.52 -13.25 -16.70
CA ARG A 404 23.88 -12.35 -17.81
C ARG A 404 22.78 -11.33 -17.96
N GLY A 405 23.14 -10.05 -18.12
CA GLY A 405 22.18 -8.96 -18.28
C GLY A 405 21.31 -8.66 -17.05
N PHE A 406 21.55 -9.33 -15.92
CA PHE A 406 20.83 -9.13 -14.66
C PHE A 406 21.79 -9.14 -13.48
N ARG A 407 21.54 -8.31 -12.47
CA ARG A 407 22.37 -8.18 -11.27
C ARG A 407 21.55 -8.35 -9.99
N VAL A 408 22.00 -9.21 -9.10
CA VAL A 408 21.49 -9.28 -7.72
C VAL A 408 22.44 -8.52 -6.80
N LEU A 409 21.92 -7.59 -6.01
CA LEU A 409 22.66 -6.87 -4.98
C LEU A 409 22.48 -7.60 -3.65
N ALA A 410 23.59 -7.94 -2.98
CA ALA A 410 23.54 -8.52 -1.65
C ALA A 410 23.36 -7.41 -0.62
N GLY A 411 22.15 -7.19 -0.14
CA GLY A 411 21.82 -6.17 0.86
C GLY A 411 21.22 -6.74 2.13
N CYS A 412 20.98 -5.84 3.08
CA CYS A 412 20.18 -6.12 4.28
C CYS A 412 19.34 -4.90 4.64
N GLU A 413 18.15 -5.16 5.17
CA GLU A 413 17.41 -4.21 5.97
C GLU A 413 17.86 -4.32 7.44
N VAL A 414 18.65 -3.33 7.87
CA VAL A 414 19.30 -3.31 9.17
C VAL A 414 18.46 -2.51 10.15
N ASP A 415 18.06 -3.14 11.25
CA ASP A 415 17.28 -2.47 12.28
C ASP A 415 18.09 -1.34 12.93
N ILE A 416 17.43 -0.20 13.14
CA ILE A 416 17.98 0.92 13.90
C ILE A 416 17.65 0.66 15.37
N ARG A 417 18.65 0.48 16.23
CA ARG A 417 18.43 0.25 17.67
C ARG A 417 17.90 1.50 18.36
N ALA A 418 17.40 1.35 19.58
CA ALA A 418 16.77 2.44 20.33
C ALA A 418 17.68 3.67 20.54
N ASP A 419 18.99 3.48 20.58
CA ASP A 419 20.01 4.53 20.73
C ASP A 419 20.52 5.10 19.39
N GLY A 420 19.96 4.62 18.27
CA GLY A 420 20.36 4.99 16.91
C GLY A 420 21.57 4.22 16.36
N SER A 421 22.14 3.27 17.10
CA SER A 421 23.17 2.36 16.56
C SER A 421 22.56 1.33 15.60
N LEU A 422 23.38 0.81 14.70
CA LEU A 422 22.95 -0.20 13.72
C LEU A 422 23.08 -1.61 14.28
N ASP A 423 22.23 -2.50 13.80
CA ASP A 423 22.13 -3.86 14.33
C ASP A 423 23.20 -4.84 13.81
N PHE A 424 24.12 -4.39 12.96
CA PHE A 424 25.32 -5.13 12.54
C PHE A 424 26.59 -4.30 12.76
N SER A 425 27.72 -4.99 12.87
CA SER A 425 29.04 -4.36 12.90
C SER A 425 29.42 -3.73 11.55
N ASP A 426 30.28 -2.71 11.59
CA ASP A 426 30.79 -2.05 10.38
C ASP A 426 31.52 -3.02 9.44
N GLU A 427 32.15 -4.05 10.00
CA GLU A 427 32.81 -5.13 9.25
C GLU A 427 31.83 -5.91 8.37
N ILE A 428 30.61 -6.16 8.86
CA ILE A 428 29.56 -6.81 8.09
C ILE A 428 28.90 -5.82 7.12
N LEU A 429 28.59 -4.61 7.58
CA LEU A 429 27.97 -3.58 6.74
C LEU A 429 28.85 -3.23 5.52
N ALA A 430 30.17 -3.24 5.66
CA ALA A 430 31.11 -2.96 4.58
C ALA A 430 31.12 -4.03 3.47
N GLN A 431 30.69 -5.26 3.76
CA GLN A 431 30.66 -6.37 2.80
C GLN A 431 29.40 -6.41 1.92
N LEU A 432 28.30 -5.81 2.38
CA LEU A 432 27.05 -5.70 1.63
C LEU A 432 27.25 -4.82 0.39
N ASP A 433 26.41 -4.96 -0.64
CA ASP A 433 26.28 -4.02 -1.75
C ASP A 433 25.37 -2.83 -1.38
N LEU A 434 24.34 -3.12 -0.57
CA LEU A 434 23.29 -2.18 -0.18
C LEU A 434 23.00 -2.32 1.32
N VAL A 435 22.93 -1.18 2.03
CA VAL A 435 22.54 -1.13 3.44
C VAL A 435 21.34 -0.20 3.53
N GLN A 436 20.18 -0.79 3.79
CA GLN A 436 18.96 -0.09 4.11
C GLN A 436 18.78 -0.11 5.62
N VAL A 437 18.32 0.99 6.21
CA VAL A 437 18.06 1.07 7.66
C VAL A 437 16.63 1.48 7.93
N SER A 438 16.02 0.86 8.93
CA SER A 438 14.62 1.09 9.28
C SER A 438 14.37 0.89 10.77
N VAL A 439 13.28 1.45 11.28
CA VAL A 439 12.82 1.27 12.66
C VAL A 439 11.74 0.17 12.68
N HIS A 440 11.98 -0.93 13.41
CA HIS A 440 10.97 -2.00 13.63
C HIS A 440 10.52 -2.16 15.08
N SER A 441 11.03 -1.32 15.97
CA SER A 441 10.81 -1.46 17.41
C SER A 441 10.67 -0.11 18.12
N ARG A 442 10.09 -0.14 19.32
CA ARG A 442 9.94 1.05 20.20
C ARG A 442 9.21 2.22 19.52
N PHE A 443 8.12 1.95 18.81
CA PHE A 443 7.32 2.98 18.10
C PHE A 443 6.68 4.06 18.99
N LYS A 444 6.72 3.91 20.32
CA LYS A 444 6.12 4.84 21.30
C LYS A 444 7.15 5.80 21.92
N MET A 445 8.34 5.94 21.35
CA MET A 445 9.33 6.93 21.80
C MET A 445 8.80 8.35 21.62
N SER A 446 9.36 9.31 22.36
CA SER A 446 9.06 10.74 22.14
C SER A 446 9.48 11.16 20.74
N ARG A 447 8.83 12.21 20.19
CA ARG A 447 9.21 12.80 18.89
C ARG A 447 10.70 13.10 18.82
N GLU A 448 11.26 13.68 19.87
CA GLU A 448 12.67 14.05 19.94
C GLU A 448 13.60 12.83 19.96
N ASP A 449 13.28 11.82 20.77
CA ASP A 449 14.10 10.60 20.86
C ASP A 449 14.08 9.80 19.56
N MET A 450 12.90 9.63 18.95
CA MET A 450 12.76 8.94 17.67
C MET A 450 13.50 9.68 16.56
N THR A 451 13.41 11.01 16.54
CA THR A 451 14.15 11.84 15.58
C THR A 451 15.65 11.68 15.77
N ARG A 452 16.18 11.78 16.99
CA ARG A 452 17.61 11.56 17.28
C ARG A 452 18.08 10.17 16.87
N ARG A 453 17.28 9.15 17.17
CA ARG A 453 17.54 7.75 16.80
C ARG A 453 17.73 7.59 15.29
N ILE A 454 16.79 8.11 14.49
CA ILE A 454 16.84 7.99 13.03
C ILE A 454 17.96 8.85 12.45
N VAL A 455 18.12 10.10 12.91
CA VAL A 455 19.20 11.01 12.47
C VAL A 455 20.57 10.39 12.65
N ARG A 456 20.84 9.77 13.81
CA ARG A 456 22.11 9.07 14.05
C ARG A 456 22.35 7.94 13.06
N ALA A 457 21.31 7.17 12.73
CA ALA A 457 21.42 6.04 11.83
C ALA A 457 21.70 6.48 10.38
N VAL A 458 20.98 7.50 9.88
CA VAL A 458 21.17 7.98 8.50
C VAL A 458 22.48 8.73 8.28
N GLN A 459 23.11 9.23 9.34
CA GLN A 459 24.44 9.83 9.27
C GLN A 459 25.56 8.79 9.24
N HIS A 460 25.25 7.50 9.39
CA HIS A 460 26.25 6.45 9.34
C HIS A 460 26.89 6.33 7.94
N PRO A 461 28.22 6.18 7.83
CA PRO A 461 28.92 6.24 6.54
C PRO A 461 28.63 5.07 5.59
N LEU A 462 28.16 3.94 6.14
CA LEU A 462 27.83 2.74 5.37
C LEU A 462 26.35 2.64 4.97
N VAL A 463 25.50 3.57 5.40
CA VAL A 463 24.06 3.56 5.08
C VAL A 463 23.80 4.16 3.71
N HIS A 464 22.93 3.51 2.93
CA HIS A 464 22.57 3.93 1.57
C HIS A 464 21.15 4.44 1.50
N ILE A 465 20.21 3.76 2.17
CA ILE A 465 18.76 4.03 2.10
C ILE A 465 18.18 4.08 3.52
N LEU A 466 17.30 5.06 3.76
CA LEU A 466 16.37 5.05 4.88
C LEU A 466 15.05 4.42 4.42
N GLY A 467 14.74 3.22 4.94
CA GLY A 467 13.55 2.44 4.58
C GLY A 467 12.31 2.85 5.38
N HIS A 468 11.13 2.78 4.74
CA HIS A 468 9.79 3.11 5.25
C HIS A 468 9.81 3.99 6.52
N PRO A 469 10.15 5.28 6.36
CA PRO A 469 10.75 6.11 7.41
C PRO A 469 9.83 6.62 8.50
N THR A 470 8.53 6.35 8.40
CA THR A 470 7.53 6.71 9.42
C THR A 470 6.98 5.47 10.13
N GLY A 471 7.27 4.27 9.60
CA GLY A 471 6.83 2.99 10.14
C GLY A 471 5.31 2.79 10.13
N ARG A 472 4.58 3.61 9.37
CA ARG A 472 3.12 3.57 9.29
C ARG A 472 2.62 2.30 8.61
N LEU A 473 1.40 1.91 8.97
CA LEU A 473 0.57 0.94 8.25
C LEU A 473 -0.83 1.56 8.05
N ILE A 474 -1.20 1.87 6.82
CA ILE A 474 -2.46 2.53 6.47
C ILE A 474 -3.64 1.68 6.96
N GLY A 475 -4.50 2.28 7.78
CA GLY A 475 -5.66 1.63 8.39
C GLY A 475 -5.35 0.84 9.67
N GLU A 476 -4.08 0.57 9.97
CA GLU A 476 -3.68 -0.30 11.09
C GLU A 476 -2.78 0.39 12.13
N ARG A 477 -1.80 1.18 11.70
CA ARG A 477 -0.80 1.84 12.57
C ARG A 477 -0.47 3.24 12.05
N ALA A 478 -0.71 4.25 12.88
CA ALA A 478 -0.25 5.61 12.60
C ALA A 478 1.29 5.68 12.50
N PRO A 479 1.85 6.66 11.76
CA PRO A 479 3.25 7.04 11.89
C PRO A 479 3.68 7.14 13.37
N TYR A 480 4.89 6.68 13.69
CA TYR A 480 5.45 7.05 15.00
C TYR A 480 5.73 8.55 15.06
N GLU A 481 5.78 9.11 16.27
CA GLU A 481 6.10 10.52 16.47
C GLU A 481 7.54 10.79 16.01
N VAL A 482 7.72 11.47 14.88
CA VAL A 482 9.03 11.80 14.30
C VAL A 482 9.00 13.16 13.60
N ASP A 483 10.10 13.90 13.69
CA ASP A 483 10.31 15.07 12.85
C ASP A 483 10.91 14.65 11.49
N VAL A 484 10.03 14.46 10.51
CA VAL A 484 10.45 14.00 9.16
C VAL A 484 11.34 15.04 8.47
N GLU A 485 11.14 16.34 8.70
CA GLU A 485 11.99 17.38 8.10
C GLU A 485 13.43 17.27 8.63
N ALA A 486 13.60 17.13 9.94
CA ALA A 486 14.93 16.95 10.53
C ALA A 486 15.62 15.68 10.01
N VAL A 487 14.87 14.58 9.85
CA VAL A 487 15.36 13.33 9.28
C VAL A 487 15.79 13.51 7.82
N LEU A 488 14.99 14.18 6.99
CA LEU A 488 15.34 14.44 5.59
C LEU A 488 16.58 15.34 5.46
N GLN A 489 16.70 16.38 6.30
CA GLN A 489 17.92 17.22 6.32
C GLN A 489 19.16 16.38 6.69
N ALA A 490 19.04 15.48 7.67
CA ALA A 490 20.12 14.56 8.02
C ALA A 490 20.44 13.58 6.89
N ALA A 491 19.43 13.06 6.19
CA ALA A 491 19.62 12.19 5.03
C ALA A 491 20.32 12.93 3.88
N LYS A 492 19.97 14.20 3.61
CA LYS A 492 20.66 15.07 2.66
C LYS A 492 22.14 15.25 3.02
N LEU A 493 22.43 15.62 4.26
CA LEU A 493 23.81 15.78 4.75
C LEU A 493 24.58 14.46 4.67
N GLY A 494 23.90 13.35 4.95
CA GLY A 494 24.46 12.01 4.80
C GLY A 494 24.66 11.61 3.33
N GLY A 495 23.90 12.16 2.38
CA GLY A 495 23.79 11.61 1.03
C GLY A 495 23.04 10.28 0.99
N VAL A 496 22.20 9.99 2.00
CA VAL A 496 21.33 8.81 2.08
C VAL A 496 20.08 9.04 1.26
N ALA A 497 19.67 8.04 0.49
CA ALA A 497 18.41 8.06 -0.24
C ALA A 497 17.22 7.79 0.68
N ALA A 498 16.03 8.28 0.33
CA ALA A 498 14.80 8.02 1.07
C ALA A 498 13.89 7.08 0.27
N GLU A 499 13.29 6.11 0.96
CA GLU A 499 12.42 5.12 0.33
C GLU A 499 10.98 5.62 0.20
N ILE A 500 10.34 5.28 -0.92
CA ILE A 500 8.90 5.12 -1.09
C ILE A 500 8.63 3.62 -1.18
N ASN A 501 8.21 3.04 -0.07
CA ASN A 501 7.83 1.64 0.02
C ASN A 501 6.44 1.47 -0.60
N ALA A 502 6.38 0.73 -1.69
CA ALA A 502 5.23 0.55 -2.55
C ALA A 502 4.22 -0.48 -2.03
N SER A 503 4.51 -1.15 -0.89
CA SER A 503 3.54 -2.00 -0.24
C SER A 503 2.24 -1.20 0.00
N PRO A 504 1.07 -1.69 -0.44
CA PRO A 504 -0.16 -0.91 -0.39
C PRO A 504 -0.63 -0.60 1.04
N SER A 505 -0.16 -1.36 2.03
CA SER A 505 -0.39 -1.10 3.44
C SER A 505 0.58 -0.06 4.01
N ARG A 506 1.69 0.30 3.34
CA ARG A 506 2.68 1.27 3.81
C ARG A 506 2.61 2.59 3.06
N LEU A 507 2.88 2.56 1.75
CA LEU A 507 3.08 3.74 0.88
C LEU A 507 4.01 4.79 1.51
N ASP A 508 5.12 4.37 2.11
CA ASP A 508 5.94 5.21 3.01
C ASP A 508 7.36 5.40 2.46
N LEU A 509 7.84 6.59 2.12
CA LEU A 509 7.27 7.92 2.31
C LEU A 509 5.95 8.18 1.57
N ASN A 510 5.10 9.00 2.20
CA ASN A 510 3.96 9.61 1.51
C ASN A 510 4.41 10.65 0.45
N ASP A 511 3.46 11.08 -0.38
CA ASP A 511 3.70 12.00 -1.49
C ASP A 511 4.22 13.38 -1.04
N LEU A 512 3.70 13.93 0.06
CA LEU A 512 4.14 15.22 0.61
C LEU A 512 5.61 15.21 1.03
N HIS A 513 6.02 14.20 1.80
CA HIS A 513 7.39 14.09 2.24
C HIS A 513 8.31 13.70 1.08
N ALA A 514 7.85 12.87 0.13
CA ALA A 514 8.64 12.50 -1.03
C ALA A 514 8.89 13.72 -1.93
N ARG A 515 7.90 14.61 -2.05
CA ARG A 515 8.07 15.90 -2.72
C ARG A 515 9.10 16.76 -1.99
N ARG A 516 9.02 16.82 -0.66
CA ARG A 516 9.99 17.56 0.15
C ARG A 516 11.42 17.00 -0.01
N ALA A 517 11.58 15.69 -0.05
CA ALA A 517 12.86 15.04 -0.29
C ALA A 517 13.44 15.42 -1.67
N LYS A 518 12.62 15.48 -2.72
CA LYS A 518 13.00 16.01 -4.03
C LYS A 518 13.49 17.46 -3.93
N ASP A 519 12.74 18.33 -3.27
CA ASP A 519 13.11 19.76 -3.14
C ASP A 519 14.45 19.94 -2.41
N LEU A 520 14.81 18.97 -1.54
CA LEU A 520 16.10 18.93 -0.85
C LEU A 520 17.23 18.33 -1.69
N GLY A 521 16.93 17.71 -2.83
CA GLY A 521 17.88 17.01 -3.70
C GLY A 521 18.24 15.61 -3.21
N ILE A 522 17.39 14.99 -2.39
CA ILE A 522 17.59 13.64 -1.86
C ILE A 522 17.14 12.63 -2.91
N PRO A 523 18.00 11.68 -3.34
CA PRO A 523 17.57 10.62 -4.24
C PRO A 523 16.47 9.76 -3.60
N ILE A 524 15.50 9.34 -4.40
CA ILE A 524 14.40 8.47 -3.95
C ILE A 524 14.63 7.04 -4.44
N THR A 525 14.28 6.07 -3.61
CA THR A 525 14.14 4.67 -4.02
C THR A 525 12.68 4.27 -3.95
N ILE A 526 12.22 3.46 -4.91
CA ILE A 526 10.89 2.84 -4.87
C ILE A 526 11.12 1.34 -4.73
N SER A 527 10.49 0.71 -3.76
CA SER A 527 10.66 -0.71 -3.48
C SER A 527 9.32 -1.37 -3.21
N THR A 528 9.17 -2.67 -3.47
CA THR A 528 7.90 -3.36 -3.17
C THR A 528 7.81 -3.92 -1.77
N ASP A 529 8.94 -4.09 -1.08
CA ASP A 529 9.00 -4.82 0.21
C ASP A 529 8.40 -6.23 0.03
N ALA A 530 8.68 -6.85 -1.13
CA ALA A 530 8.04 -8.10 -1.50
C ALA A 530 8.66 -9.27 -0.75
N HIS A 531 7.77 -10.03 -0.11
CA HIS A 531 8.00 -11.31 0.53
C HIS A 531 7.54 -12.47 -0.36
N ALA A 532 6.80 -12.18 -1.43
CA ALA A 532 6.35 -13.16 -2.43
C ALA A 532 6.37 -12.57 -3.85
N ILE A 533 6.56 -13.40 -4.88
CA ILE A 533 6.63 -12.95 -6.30
C ILE A 533 5.41 -12.13 -6.74
N PRO A 534 4.15 -12.46 -6.38
CA PRO A 534 2.99 -11.62 -6.75
C PRO A 534 3.05 -10.20 -6.21
N GLN A 535 3.78 -9.96 -5.12
CA GLN A 535 3.91 -8.63 -4.51
C GLN A 535 4.85 -7.71 -5.31
N LEU A 536 5.59 -8.24 -6.29
CA LEU A 536 6.34 -7.42 -7.24
C LEU A 536 5.45 -6.45 -8.03
N ASP A 537 4.15 -6.76 -8.17
CA ASP A 537 3.16 -5.88 -8.81
C ASP A 537 2.83 -4.65 -7.98
N TYR A 538 3.28 -4.57 -6.72
CA TYR A 538 3.09 -3.40 -5.88
C TYR A 538 3.85 -2.18 -6.36
N MET A 539 4.88 -2.33 -7.22
CA MET A 539 5.68 -1.22 -7.75
C MET A 539 4.80 -0.10 -8.33
N ARG A 540 3.66 -0.45 -8.94
CA ARG A 540 2.69 0.52 -9.48
C ARG A 540 2.21 1.54 -8.45
N TYR A 541 2.05 1.15 -7.18
CA TYR A 541 1.62 2.07 -6.11
C TYR A 541 2.74 3.03 -5.71
N GLY A 542 3.98 2.54 -5.62
CA GLY A 542 5.14 3.38 -5.31
C GLY A 542 5.42 4.39 -6.43
N VAL A 543 5.32 3.98 -7.69
CA VAL A 543 5.37 4.89 -8.85
C VAL A 543 4.24 5.91 -8.78
N ALA A 544 3.03 5.51 -8.39
CA ALA A 544 1.94 6.45 -8.23
C ALA A 544 2.22 7.50 -7.15
N VAL A 545 2.74 7.10 -5.98
CA VAL A 545 3.18 8.06 -4.93
C VAL A 545 4.28 8.98 -5.45
N ALA A 546 5.26 8.45 -6.19
CA ALA A 546 6.32 9.24 -6.82
C ALA A 546 5.76 10.28 -7.81
N ARG A 547 4.77 9.90 -8.62
CA ARG A 547 4.08 10.82 -9.55
C ARG A 547 3.32 11.92 -8.81
N ARG A 548 2.59 11.57 -7.74
CA ARG A 548 1.92 12.53 -6.85
C ARG A 548 2.91 13.49 -6.17
N ALA A 549 4.12 13.00 -5.89
CA ALA A 549 5.25 13.79 -5.39
C ALA A 549 6.03 14.53 -6.50
N TRP A 550 5.50 14.56 -7.73
CA TRP A 550 6.10 15.18 -8.91
C TRP A 550 7.52 14.70 -9.23
N LEU A 551 7.87 13.48 -8.84
CA LEU A 551 9.17 12.92 -9.14
C LEU A 551 9.28 12.64 -10.64
N THR A 552 10.44 12.99 -11.17
CA THR A 552 10.89 12.68 -12.53
C THR A 552 11.80 11.45 -12.49
N PRO A 553 12.12 10.83 -13.64
CA PRO A 553 13.05 9.70 -13.66
C PRO A 553 14.41 10.01 -13.02
N SER A 554 14.92 11.25 -13.12
CA SER A 554 16.20 11.62 -12.52
C SER A 554 16.21 11.66 -10.98
N ASP A 555 15.03 11.80 -10.37
CA ASP A 555 14.89 11.83 -8.90
C ASP A 555 14.95 10.42 -8.29
N VAL A 556 14.71 9.38 -9.09
CA VAL A 556 14.50 8.00 -8.63
C VAL A 556 15.69 7.10 -9.00
N LEU A 557 16.32 6.46 -8.02
CA LEU A 557 17.47 5.56 -8.24
C LEU A 557 17.11 4.34 -9.10
N ASN A 558 15.88 3.85 -9.01
CA ASN A 558 15.38 2.69 -9.73
C ASN A 558 15.36 2.87 -11.26
N THR A 559 15.48 4.09 -11.77
CA THR A 559 15.50 4.36 -13.22
C THR A 559 16.90 4.26 -13.82
N ARG A 560 17.92 4.18 -12.97
CA ARG A 560 19.32 4.15 -13.38
C ARG A 560 19.67 2.79 -13.94
N PRO A 561 20.41 2.70 -15.05
CA PRO A 561 21.01 1.43 -15.48
C PRO A 561 21.84 0.80 -14.36
N ALA A 562 21.93 -0.54 -14.33
CA ALA A 562 22.64 -1.27 -13.27
C ALA A 562 24.08 -0.76 -12.99
N PRO A 563 24.93 -0.43 -13.99
CA PRO A 563 26.26 0.12 -13.73
C PRO A 563 26.24 1.49 -13.04
N THR A 564 25.28 2.35 -13.41
CA THR A 564 25.12 3.69 -12.84
C THR A 564 24.66 3.61 -11.38
N LEU A 565 23.73 2.69 -11.07
CA LEU A 565 23.32 2.43 -9.69
C LEU A 565 24.49 1.91 -8.85
N ALA A 566 25.24 0.92 -9.35
CA ALA A 566 26.40 0.37 -8.65
C ALA A 566 27.47 1.43 -8.38
N SER A 567 27.71 2.33 -9.34
CA SER A 567 28.61 3.48 -9.15
C SER A 567 28.12 4.41 -8.05
N TRP A 568 26.82 4.70 -7.99
CA TRP A 568 26.26 5.54 -6.92
C TRP A 568 26.44 4.91 -5.54
N LEU A 569 26.15 3.61 -5.40
CA LEU A 569 26.34 2.86 -4.15
C LEU A 569 27.80 2.90 -3.68
N LYS A 570 28.75 2.71 -4.60
CA LYS A 570 30.19 2.79 -4.30
C LYS A 570 30.62 4.21 -3.90
N GLN A 571 30.18 5.22 -4.65
CA GLN A 571 30.52 6.63 -4.39
C GLN A 571 30.00 7.11 -3.04
N ARG A 572 28.81 6.65 -2.64
CA ARG A 572 28.21 6.98 -1.35
C ARG A 572 29.10 6.59 -0.17
N ARG A 573 29.79 5.44 -0.27
CA ARG A 573 30.74 4.98 0.75
C ARG A 573 32.04 5.77 0.77
N THR A 574 32.50 6.25 -0.39
CA THR A 574 33.77 6.98 -0.50
C THR A 574 33.66 8.45 -0.13
N LYS A 575 32.51 9.10 -0.34
CA LYS A 575 32.32 10.54 -0.04
C LYS A 575 32.29 10.88 1.46
N GLN A 576 32.20 9.88 2.33
CA GLN A 576 32.17 10.06 3.79
C GLN A 576 33.44 9.56 4.51
N ARG A 577 34.42 9.05 3.76
CA ARG A 577 35.79 8.86 4.25
C ARG A 577 36.60 10.08 3.85
#